data_AF-A0A379ACH8-F1
#
_entry.id   AF-A0A379ACH8-F1
#
_cell.length_a   1.000
_cell.length_b   1.000
_cell.length_c   1.000
_cell.angle_alpha   90.00
_cell.angle_beta   90.00
_cell.angle_gamma   90.00
#
_symmetry.space_group_name_H-M   'P 1'
#
loop_
_entity.id
_entity.type
_entity.pdbx_description
1 polymer ?
#
loop_
_entity_poly.entity_id
_entity_poly.type
_entity_poly.pdbx_seq_one_letter_code
_entity_poly.pdbx_strand_id
1 'polypeptide(L)'
;MRIGSQREASSGCYAAMAMLPCSAAGEALQHRAAEQLARDWPLLRQHIALELQFDQVTDDGLTAQDIRLAAGFAWAQRPLEASLPVLQRLVQASSASLPLLAAAVATPTALGELAQQAGVSGRKALVAALRQQAAAALQTLGVDAALLHLPLK
;
A
#
# COMPACT_ATOMS: atom_id res chain seq x y z
N MET A 1 0.55 -10.57 9.14
CA MET A 1 0.00 -9.74 10.21
C MET A 1 -0.46 -8.43 9.60
N ARG A 2 -1.39 -7.71 10.24
CA ARG A 2 -1.87 -6.42 9.74
C ARG A 2 -2.38 -5.54 10.88
N ILE A 3 -2.15 -4.24 10.76
CA ILE A 3 -2.79 -3.20 11.57
C ILE A 3 -3.64 -2.33 10.65
N GLY A 4 -4.87 -2.04 11.05
CA GLY A 4 -5.77 -1.12 10.35
C GLY A 4 -5.35 0.33 10.58
N SER A 5 -5.62 1.18 9.59
CA SER A 5 -5.31 2.62 9.67
C SER A 5 -6.46 3.49 10.20
N GLN A 6 -7.63 2.88 10.43
CA GLN A 6 -8.83 3.56 10.92
C GLN A 6 -9.10 3.13 12.36
N ARG A 7 -9.52 4.09 13.18
CA ARG A 7 -10.00 3.82 14.53
C ARG A 7 -11.45 3.35 14.47
N GLU A 8 -11.77 2.34 15.26
CA GLU A 8 -13.14 1.91 15.48
C GLU A 8 -13.94 3.00 16.22
N ALA A 9 -15.17 3.25 15.77
CA ALA A 9 -15.99 4.34 16.30
C ALA A 9 -16.38 4.16 17.77
N SER A 10 -16.50 2.91 18.23
CA SER A 10 -16.91 2.59 19.60
C SER A 10 -15.72 2.62 20.58
N SER A 11 -14.61 1.99 20.21
CA SER A 11 -13.47 1.78 21.11
C SER A 11 -12.36 2.82 20.95
N GLY A 12 -12.31 3.51 19.80
CA GLY A 12 -11.19 4.36 19.43
C GLY A 12 -9.89 3.58 19.13
N CYS A 13 -9.93 2.24 19.14
CA CYS A 13 -8.79 1.37 18.88
C CYS A 13 -8.60 1.13 17.37
N TYR A 14 -7.39 0.74 16.97
CA TYR A 14 -7.13 0.22 15.62
C TYR A 14 -7.36 -1.29 15.58
N ALA A 15 -7.99 -1.78 14.52
CA ALA A 15 -8.11 -3.21 14.29
C ALA A 15 -6.73 -3.86 14.02
N ALA A 16 -6.47 -5.02 14.63
CA ALA A 16 -5.25 -5.79 14.41
C ALA A 16 -5.57 -7.24 14.04
N MET A 17 -4.80 -7.82 13.13
CA MET A 17 -4.91 -9.22 12.71
C MET A 17 -3.57 -9.94 12.88
N ALA A 18 -3.59 -10.99 13.70
CA ALA A 18 -2.51 -11.93 13.90
C ALA A 18 -2.92 -13.34 13.44
N MET A 19 -1.95 -14.22 13.21
CA MET A 19 -2.17 -15.61 12.79
C MET A 19 -1.42 -16.54 13.72
N LEU A 20 -2.06 -17.64 14.12
CA LEU A 20 -1.42 -18.80 14.76
C LEU A 20 -1.23 -19.88 13.69
N PRO A 21 0.00 -20.18 13.26
CA PRO A 21 0.23 -21.17 12.22
C PRO A 21 0.01 -22.60 12.75
N CYS A 22 -0.64 -23.43 11.95
CA CYS A 22 -0.87 -24.86 12.25
C CYS A 22 -0.23 -25.78 11.20
N SER A 23 0.64 -25.24 10.33
CA SER A 23 1.35 -25.96 9.27
C SER A 23 2.56 -25.16 8.82
N ALA A 24 3.53 -25.82 8.17
CA ALA A 24 4.70 -25.15 7.61
C ALA A 24 4.35 -24.04 6.60
N ALA A 25 3.31 -24.24 5.78
CA ALA A 25 2.82 -23.20 4.87
C ALA A 25 2.22 -22.01 5.64
N GLY A 26 1.55 -22.27 6.78
CA GLY A 26 1.06 -21.26 7.69
C GLY A 26 2.19 -20.47 8.35
N GLU A 27 3.26 -21.14 8.78
CA GLU A 27 4.46 -20.50 9.35
C GLU A 27 5.11 -19.57 8.31
N ALA A 28 5.32 -20.05 7.09
CA ALA A 28 5.87 -19.25 6.00
C ALA A 28 4.99 -18.04 5.64
N LEU A 29 3.66 -18.18 5.72
CA LEU A 29 2.74 -17.05 5.53
C LEU A 29 2.81 -16.05 6.70
N GLN A 30 2.85 -16.54 7.95
CA GLN A 30 2.95 -15.72 9.13
C GLN A 30 4.24 -14.88 9.11
N HIS A 31 5.38 -15.53 8.82
CA HIS A 31 6.70 -14.90 8.74
C HIS A 31 6.73 -13.79 7.69
N ARG A 32 6.39 -14.10 6.43
CA ARG A 32 6.33 -13.11 5.34
C ARG A 32 5.45 -11.91 5.69
N ALA A 33 4.31 -12.18 6.33
CA ALA A 33 3.36 -11.13 6.68
C ALA A 33 3.76 -10.35 7.95
N ALA A 34 4.70 -10.85 8.76
CA ALA A 34 5.33 -10.11 9.85
C ALA A 34 6.47 -9.23 9.31
N GLU A 35 7.33 -9.79 8.45
CA GLU A 35 8.39 -9.07 7.76
C GLU A 35 7.84 -7.89 6.94
N GLN A 36 6.78 -8.13 6.17
CA GLN A 36 6.13 -7.05 5.41
C GLN A 36 5.59 -5.95 6.32
N LEU A 37 4.97 -6.31 7.45
CA LEU A 37 4.47 -5.32 8.40
C LEU A 37 5.62 -4.52 9.03
N ALA A 38 6.70 -5.19 9.45
CA ALA A 38 7.88 -4.55 10.01
C ALA A 38 8.52 -3.56 9.01
N ARG A 39 8.66 -3.99 7.76
CA ARG A 39 9.19 -3.18 6.66
C ARG A 39 8.29 -1.98 6.32
N ASP A 40 6.98 -2.15 6.37
CA ASP A 40 6.01 -1.09 6.06
C ASP A 40 5.76 -0.15 7.25
N TRP A 41 6.09 -0.57 8.47
CA TRP A 41 5.76 0.16 9.69
C TRP A 41 6.28 1.60 9.73
N PRO A 42 7.53 1.92 9.30
CA PRO A 42 8.02 3.30 9.28
C PRO A 42 7.15 4.26 8.46
N LEU A 43 6.50 3.75 7.41
CA LEU A 43 5.59 4.52 6.57
C LEU A 43 4.19 4.56 7.21
N LEU A 44 3.70 3.42 7.69
CA LEU A 44 2.36 3.32 8.30
C LEU A 44 2.22 4.15 9.58
N ARG A 45 3.25 4.19 10.44
CA ARG A 45 3.23 4.93 11.72
C ARG A 45 3.08 6.44 11.57
N GLN A 46 3.28 6.98 10.37
CA GLN A 46 3.03 8.39 10.06
C GLN A 46 1.54 8.73 10.11
N HIS A 47 0.67 7.72 9.99
CA HIS A 47 -0.78 7.87 9.94
C HIS A 47 -1.52 6.98 10.94
N ILE A 48 -0.80 6.09 11.62
CA ILE A 48 -1.31 5.23 12.69
C ILE A 48 -0.65 5.67 14.00
N ALA A 49 -1.44 6.30 14.87
CA ALA A 49 -1.00 6.74 16.19
C ALA A 49 -0.86 5.55 17.17
N LEU A 50 0.09 4.65 16.89
CA LEU A 50 0.52 3.54 17.74
C LEU A 50 2.04 3.52 17.81
N GLU A 51 2.57 3.20 18.98
CA GLU A 51 4.00 2.97 19.18
C GLU A 51 4.27 1.47 19.23
N LEU A 52 4.51 0.89 18.06
CA LEU A 52 4.96 -0.50 17.94
C LEU A 52 6.44 -0.54 17.56
N GLN A 53 7.15 -1.52 18.12
CA GLN A 53 8.54 -1.80 17.82
C GLN A 53 8.61 -3.09 17.00
N PHE A 54 9.38 -3.03 15.92
CA PHE A 54 9.69 -4.17 15.08
C PHE A 54 11.21 -4.24 14.92
N ASP A 55 11.73 -5.44 14.69
CA ASP A 55 13.13 -5.59 14.29
C ASP A 55 13.40 -4.76 13.03
N GLN A 56 14.59 -4.19 12.95
CA GLN A 56 14.96 -3.39 11.78
C GLN A 56 15.00 -4.29 10.55
N VAL A 57 14.14 -3.97 9.58
CA VAL A 57 14.14 -4.58 8.25
C VAL A 57 14.66 -3.54 7.27
N THR A 58 15.67 -3.90 6.49
CA THR A 58 16.17 -3.05 5.41
C THR A 58 15.07 -2.86 4.36
N ASP A 59 14.80 -1.61 3.99
CA ASP A 59 13.92 -1.31 2.87
C ASP A 59 14.76 -1.19 1.59
N ASP A 60 14.89 -2.31 0.86
CA ASP A 60 15.65 -2.39 -0.40
C ASP A 60 14.92 -1.77 -1.60
N GLY A 61 13.88 -0.96 -1.37
CA GLY A 61 13.10 -0.32 -2.43
C GLY A 61 12.06 -1.24 -3.08
N LEU A 62 11.66 -0.96 -4.32
CA LEU A 62 10.53 -1.67 -4.93
C LEU A 62 10.85 -3.15 -5.22
N THR A 63 10.16 -4.08 -4.57
CA THR A 63 10.32 -5.54 -4.77
C THR A 63 9.30 -6.12 -5.76
N ALA A 64 9.53 -7.36 -6.21
CA ALA A 64 8.54 -8.10 -7.02
C ALA A 64 7.18 -8.30 -6.32
N GLN A 65 7.20 -8.41 -4.98
CA GLN A 65 5.97 -8.48 -4.19
C GLN A 65 5.25 -7.12 -4.17
N ASP A 66 6.00 -6.03 -4.01
CA ASP A 66 5.43 -4.67 -4.08
C ASP A 66 4.80 -4.42 -5.47
N ILE A 67 5.43 -4.86 -6.55
CA ILE A 67 4.86 -4.76 -7.92
C ILE A 67 3.50 -5.45 -8.00
N ARG A 68 3.34 -6.67 -7.44
CA ARG A 68 2.04 -7.36 -7.42
C ARG A 68 1.00 -6.62 -6.58
N LEU A 69 1.39 -6.10 -5.43
CA LEU A 69 0.48 -5.34 -4.57
C LEU A 69 0.05 -4.01 -5.23
N ALA A 70 0.99 -3.34 -5.90
CA ALA A 70 0.74 -2.14 -6.70
C ALA A 70 -0.19 -2.46 -7.87
N ALA A 71 -0.01 -3.58 -8.57
CA ALA A 71 -0.91 -4.03 -9.63
C ALA A 71 -2.33 -4.26 -9.10
N GLY A 72 -2.47 -4.81 -7.89
CA GLY A 72 -3.77 -4.95 -7.22
C GLY A 72 -4.46 -3.61 -6.94
N PHE A 73 -3.68 -2.53 -6.73
CA PHE A 73 -4.20 -1.18 -6.68
C PHE A 73 -4.43 -0.58 -8.07
N ALA A 74 -3.56 -0.81 -9.05
CA ALA A 74 -3.74 -0.23 -10.38
C ALA A 74 -4.99 -0.78 -11.09
N TRP A 75 -5.22 -2.09 -11.02
CA TRP A 75 -6.20 -2.77 -11.88
C TRP A 75 -7.24 -3.63 -11.15
N ALA A 76 -7.15 -3.79 -9.82
CA ALA A 76 -8.12 -4.58 -9.04
C ALA A 76 -8.80 -3.75 -7.94
N GLN A 77 -9.30 -4.38 -6.88
CA GLN A 77 -10.04 -3.73 -5.81
C GLN A 77 -9.22 -3.49 -4.53
N ARG A 78 -7.87 -3.46 -4.62
CA ARG A 78 -7.06 -3.16 -3.44
C ARG A 78 -7.30 -1.71 -3.00
N PRO A 79 -7.60 -1.44 -1.70
CA PRO A 79 -7.83 -0.08 -1.22
C PRO A 79 -6.53 0.71 -1.13
N LEU A 80 -6.64 2.05 -1.19
CA LEU A 80 -5.49 2.97 -1.13
C LEU A 80 -4.73 2.81 0.18
N GLU A 81 -5.45 2.74 1.29
CA GLU A 81 -4.91 2.68 2.65
C GLU A 81 -4.07 1.42 2.87
N ALA A 82 -4.43 0.30 2.22
CA ALA A 82 -3.65 -0.95 2.28
C ALA A 82 -2.48 -0.97 1.28
N SER A 83 -2.34 0.07 0.47
CA SER A 83 -1.35 0.16 -0.60
C SER A 83 -0.34 1.28 -0.39
N LEU A 84 -0.51 2.12 0.64
CA LEU A 84 0.35 3.29 0.87
C LEU A 84 1.85 2.98 0.85
N PRO A 85 2.38 1.99 1.61
CA PRO A 85 3.82 1.72 1.62
C PRO A 85 4.35 1.31 0.23
N VAL A 86 3.60 0.44 -0.43
CA VAL A 86 3.92 -0.07 -1.77
C VAL A 86 3.89 1.05 -2.81
N LEU A 87 2.88 1.91 -2.77
CA LEU A 87 2.73 3.04 -3.70
C LEU A 87 3.82 4.09 -3.47
N GLN A 88 4.26 4.29 -2.23
CA GLN A 88 5.39 5.17 -1.93
C GLN A 88 6.69 4.65 -2.55
N ARG A 89 6.97 3.34 -2.42
CA ARG A 89 8.13 2.71 -3.09
C ARG A 89 8.02 2.77 -4.61
N LEU A 90 6.81 2.60 -5.16
CA LEU A 90 6.57 2.75 -6.60
C LEU A 90 6.86 4.17 -7.07
N VAL A 91 6.42 5.19 -6.34
CA VAL A 91 6.73 6.60 -6.62
C VAL A 91 8.24 6.84 -6.58
N GLN A 92 8.95 6.28 -5.61
CA GLN A 92 10.41 6.42 -5.49
C GLN A 92 11.19 5.71 -6.60
N ALA A 93 10.71 4.55 -7.06
CA ALA A 93 11.36 3.76 -8.11
C ALA A 93 11.00 4.23 -9.53
N SER A 94 9.89 4.94 -9.69
CA SER A 94 9.41 5.40 -11.00
C SER A 94 10.21 6.59 -11.52
N SER A 95 10.62 6.51 -12.79
CA SER A 95 11.16 7.65 -13.53
C SER A 95 10.08 8.57 -14.12
N ALA A 96 8.83 8.12 -14.16
CA ALA A 96 7.70 8.90 -14.62
C ALA A 96 7.25 9.92 -13.55
N SER A 97 6.73 11.07 -14.01
CA SER A 97 6.13 12.06 -13.13
C SER A 97 4.76 11.57 -12.63
N LEU A 98 4.64 11.35 -11.32
CA LEU A 98 3.44 10.84 -10.65
C LEU A 98 2.94 11.81 -9.57
N PRO A 99 2.66 13.08 -9.91
CA PRO A 99 2.49 14.15 -8.92
C PRO A 99 1.29 13.90 -7.98
N LEU A 100 0.20 13.34 -8.51
CA LEU A 100 -1.01 13.08 -7.74
C LEU A 100 -0.81 11.88 -6.80
N LEU A 101 -0.16 10.83 -7.28
CA LEU A 101 0.17 9.65 -6.49
C LEU A 101 1.20 9.98 -5.40
N ALA A 102 2.23 10.74 -5.73
CA ALA A 102 3.24 11.21 -4.78
C ALA A 102 2.61 12.05 -3.65
N ALA A 103 1.71 12.98 -4.00
CA ALA A 103 0.97 13.76 -3.01
C ALA A 103 0.07 12.86 -2.14
N ALA A 104 -0.67 11.92 -2.74
CA ALA A 104 -1.58 11.04 -2.00
C ALA A 104 -0.88 10.13 -0.98
N VAL A 105 0.33 9.63 -1.30
CA VAL A 105 1.10 8.80 -0.36
C VAL A 105 1.79 9.63 0.73
N ALA A 106 2.12 10.89 0.45
CA ALA A 106 2.70 11.79 1.45
C ALA A 106 1.66 12.29 2.48
N THR A 107 0.42 12.56 2.04
CA THR A 107 -0.66 13.10 2.88
C THR A 107 -1.98 12.33 2.73
N PRO A 108 -2.04 11.04 3.14
CA PRO A 108 -3.20 10.18 2.93
C PRO A 108 -4.46 10.58 3.72
N THR A 109 -4.35 11.53 4.65
CA THR A 109 -5.48 12.12 5.38
C THR A 109 -6.13 13.30 4.64
N ALA A 110 -5.43 13.92 3.69
CA ALA A 110 -5.86 15.15 3.00
C ALA A 110 -6.47 14.89 1.60
N LEU A 111 -7.10 13.74 1.40
CA LEU A 111 -7.59 13.32 0.07
C LEU A 111 -8.72 14.20 -0.48
N GLY A 112 -9.47 14.89 0.39
CA GLY A 112 -10.49 15.85 -0.06
C GLY A 112 -9.88 17.08 -0.74
N GLU A 113 -8.88 17.69 -0.09
CA GLU A 113 -8.12 18.82 -0.64
C GLU A 113 -7.38 18.42 -1.91
N LEU A 114 -6.77 17.23 -1.90
CA LEU A 114 -6.07 16.71 -3.07
C LEU A 114 -7.00 16.53 -4.28
N ALA A 115 -8.24 16.06 -4.05
CA ALA A 115 -9.24 15.96 -5.12
C ALA A 115 -9.58 17.33 -5.71
N GLN A 116 -9.72 18.36 -4.86
CA GLN A 116 -9.99 19.72 -5.30
C GLN A 116 -8.83 20.32 -6.10
N GLN A 117 -7.59 20.15 -5.62
CA GLN A 117 -6.38 20.61 -6.31
C GLN A 117 -6.18 19.93 -7.67
N ALA A 118 -6.54 18.64 -7.76
CA ALA A 118 -6.49 17.88 -9.01
C ALA A 118 -7.68 18.14 -9.95
N GLY A 119 -8.66 18.95 -9.54
CA GLY A 119 -9.85 19.25 -10.34
C GLY A 119 -10.78 18.05 -10.55
N VAL A 120 -10.74 17.04 -9.67
CA VAL A 120 -11.56 15.83 -9.78
C VAL A 120 -12.75 15.85 -8.82
N SER A 121 -13.88 15.32 -9.28
CA SER A 121 -15.14 15.32 -8.53
C SER A 121 -15.19 14.25 -7.44
N GLY A 122 -14.53 14.54 -6.31
CA GLY A 122 -14.62 13.76 -5.07
C GLY A 122 -13.72 12.52 -5.03
N ARG A 123 -13.85 11.75 -3.92
CA ARG A 123 -12.92 10.67 -3.57
C ARG A 123 -12.85 9.55 -4.61
N LYS A 124 -13.98 9.17 -5.21
CA LYS A 124 -14.02 8.09 -6.21
C LYS A 124 -13.21 8.47 -7.46
N ALA A 125 -13.38 9.69 -7.96
CA ALA A 125 -12.65 10.21 -9.11
C ALA A 125 -11.15 10.35 -8.81
N LEU A 126 -10.80 10.83 -7.61
CA LEU A 126 -9.41 10.87 -7.15
C LEU A 126 -8.78 9.47 -7.14
N VAL A 127 -9.43 8.49 -6.52
CA VAL A 127 -8.90 7.12 -6.49
C VAL A 127 -8.71 6.57 -7.90
N ALA A 128 -9.64 6.81 -8.83
CA ALA A 128 -9.49 6.40 -10.22
C ALA A 128 -8.23 7.03 -10.87
N ALA A 129 -7.99 8.33 -10.67
CA ALA A 129 -6.80 9.01 -11.17
C ALA A 129 -5.50 8.47 -10.55
N LEU A 130 -5.51 8.18 -9.25
CA LEU A 130 -4.38 7.54 -8.57
C LEU A 130 -4.06 6.16 -9.15
N ARG A 131 -5.10 5.35 -9.44
CA ARG A 131 -4.93 4.04 -10.08
C ARG A 131 -4.35 4.15 -11.48
N GLN A 132 -4.75 5.16 -12.25
CA GLN A 132 -4.17 5.43 -13.57
C GLN A 132 -2.68 5.78 -13.48
N GLN A 133 -2.27 6.61 -12.51
CA GLN A 133 -0.85 6.91 -12.30
C GLN A 133 -0.06 5.68 -11.86
N ALA A 134 -0.60 4.86 -10.96
CA ALA A 134 0.03 3.61 -10.57
C ALA A 134 0.16 2.63 -11.76
N ALA A 135 -0.86 2.52 -12.61
CA ALA A 135 -0.82 1.71 -13.82
C ALA A 135 0.26 2.19 -14.79
N ALA A 136 0.32 3.50 -15.04
CA ALA A 136 1.34 4.08 -15.91
C ALA A 136 2.75 3.83 -15.39
N ALA A 137 2.97 3.98 -14.08
CA ALA A 137 4.25 3.67 -13.44
C ALA A 137 4.64 2.19 -13.55
N LEU A 138 3.68 1.27 -13.44
CA LEU A 138 3.94 -0.15 -13.63
C LEU A 138 4.27 -0.47 -15.10
N GLN A 139 3.61 0.18 -16.04
CA GLN A 139 3.87 -0.01 -17.47
C GLN A 139 5.28 0.45 -17.88
N THR A 140 5.83 1.50 -17.28
CA THR A 140 7.23 1.91 -17.54
C THR A 140 8.24 0.88 -17.03
N LEU A 141 7.85 0.06 -16.05
CA LEU A 141 8.62 -1.08 -15.55
C LEU A 141 8.37 -2.36 -16.35
N GLY A 142 7.61 -2.30 -17.45
CA GLY A 142 7.26 -3.46 -18.28
C GLY A 142 6.20 -4.37 -17.67
N VAL A 143 5.42 -3.87 -16.70
CA VAL A 143 4.36 -4.62 -16.02
C VAL A 143 2.99 -4.19 -16.53
N ASP A 144 2.15 -5.17 -16.86
CA ASP A 144 0.78 -4.95 -17.28
C ASP A 144 -0.23 -5.66 -16.36
N ALA A 145 -1.52 -5.53 -16.69
CA ALA A 145 -2.61 -6.12 -15.92
C ALA A 145 -2.59 -7.66 -15.93
N ALA A 146 -1.91 -8.32 -16.87
CA ALA A 146 -1.85 -9.77 -16.94
C ALA A 146 -1.14 -10.39 -15.73
N LEU A 147 -0.29 -9.61 -15.05
CA LEU A 147 0.34 -10.00 -13.79
C LEU A 147 -0.68 -10.48 -12.74
N LEU A 148 -1.91 -9.95 -12.75
CA LEU A 148 -2.95 -10.34 -11.79
C LEU A 148 -3.50 -11.76 -12.02
N HIS A 149 -3.27 -12.35 -13.18
CA HIS A 149 -3.71 -13.70 -13.52
C HIS A 149 -2.63 -14.77 -13.28
N LEU A 150 -1.41 -14.36 -12.93
CA LEU A 150 -0.32 -15.28 -12.63
C LEU A 150 -0.49 -15.87 -11.22
N PRO A 151 -0.19 -17.17 -11.04
CA PRO A 151 -0.27 -17.79 -9.73
C PRO A 151 0.69 -17.14 -8.73
N LEU A 152 0.26 -17.02 -7.47
CA LEU A 152 1.10 -16.65 -6.35
C LEU A 152 2.10 -17.80 -6.12
N LYS A 153 3.35 -17.62 -6.56
CA LYS A 153 4.46 -18.51 -6.21
C LYS A 153 4.92 -18.26 -4.78
#